data_AF-R7YKX2-F1
#
_entry.id   AF-R7YKX2-F1
#
_cell.length_a   1.000
_cell.length_b   1.000
_cell.length_c   1.000
_cell.angle_alpha   90.00
_cell.angle_beta   90.00
_cell.angle_gamma   90.00
#
_symmetry.space_group_name_H-M   'P 1'
#
loop_
_entity.id
_entity.type
_entity.pdbx_description
1 polymer ?
#
loop_
_entity_poly.entity_id
_entity_poly.type
_entity_poly.pdbx_seq_one_letter_code
_entity_poly.pdbx_strand_id
1 'polypeptide(L)'
;MAHSSQMDSLLTEHFRYTPLTLIDDIINTVNELVGRAVDSVEAGLLSADPAVLGFAARAAAENVIPDTDGEGNVVYPEARKEIEEGVHKLETLLEATVDKNFDKLEIYVLRNVLTIPEELVGWVRLAHYENLHIPSPSAPPAPTPESLHLLRRKLHETQKLHVALLAEHRRNAQLIAQLRALLSSAPNSSTTAHPKAEQPSSPSRVPAPATPHPGAFAFLSTTPAAHTLGVSTAAAMPPPPPPPEGASTQPQAPLTTPTAFALAQLPALRQLLTSLRPRLASPAAAGGDDEGEAAGRRAYIEAQTRRVLERRGRGG
;
A
#
# COMPACT_ATOMS: atom_id res chain seq x y z
N MET A 1 52.73 -21.05 -20.24
CA MET A 1 51.72 -21.82 -19.48
C MET A 1 50.87 -20.95 -18.59
N ALA A 2 51.38 -20.29 -17.54
CA ALA A 2 50.54 -19.40 -16.72
C ALA A 2 49.88 -18.25 -17.52
N HIS A 3 50.61 -17.64 -18.47
CA HIS A 3 50.10 -16.56 -19.32
C HIS A 3 49.00 -16.99 -20.29
N SER A 4 49.04 -18.21 -20.85
CA SER A 4 47.97 -18.71 -21.72
C SER A 4 46.69 -18.97 -20.92
N SER A 5 46.77 -19.62 -19.76
CA SER A 5 45.59 -19.80 -18.89
C SER A 5 44.96 -18.47 -18.43
N GLN A 6 45.77 -17.42 -18.26
CA GLN A 6 45.27 -16.08 -17.93
C GLN A 6 44.60 -15.41 -19.15
N MET A 7 45.20 -15.53 -20.35
CA MET A 7 44.60 -15.06 -21.60
C MET A 7 43.24 -15.74 -21.86
N ASP A 8 43.19 -17.07 -21.77
CA ASP A 8 41.98 -17.87 -22.01
C ASP A 8 40.89 -17.48 -21.01
N SER A 9 41.25 -17.20 -19.74
CA SER A 9 40.32 -16.70 -18.73
C SER A 9 39.77 -15.31 -19.07
N LEU A 10 40.61 -14.36 -19.53
CA LEU A 10 40.17 -13.01 -19.90
C LEU A 10 39.26 -13.03 -21.14
N LEU A 11 39.60 -13.85 -22.15
CA LEU A 11 38.78 -14.01 -23.35
C LEU A 11 37.44 -14.69 -23.02
N THR A 12 37.46 -15.76 -22.21
CA THR A 12 36.25 -16.46 -21.77
C THR A 12 35.35 -15.56 -20.93
N GLU A 13 35.93 -14.71 -20.08
CA GLU A 13 35.17 -13.73 -19.29
C GLU A 13 34.58 -12.61 -20.17
N HIS A 14 35.31 -12.16 -21.19
CA HIS A 14 34.83 -11.15 -22.14
C HIS A 14 33.67 -11.65 -22.99
N PHE A 15 33.83 -12.83 -23.62
CA PHE A 15 32.82 -13.43 -24.49
C PHE A 15 31.69 -14.12 -23.72
N ARG A 16 31.93 -14.51 -22.46
CA ARG A 16 31.07 -15.34 -21.60
C ARG A 16 30.92 -16.80 -22.06
N TYR A 17 31.72 -17.21 -23.03
CA TYR A 17 31.88 -18.57 -23.52
C TYR A 17 33.35 -18.76 -23.92
N THR A 18 33.81 -20.01 -23.99
CA THR A 18 35.17 -20.35 -24.43
C THR A 18 35.34 -20.07 -25.93
N PRO A 19 36.44 -19.41 -26.37
CA PRO A 19 36.71 -19.13 -27.79
C PRO A 19 36.59 -20.34 -28.72
N LEU A 20 36.91 -21.55 -28.24
CA LEU A 20 36.76 -22.81 -28.97
C LEU A 20 35.29 -23.08 -29.37
N THR A 21 34.34 -22.84 -28.46
CA THR A 21 32.90 -23.08 -28.67
C THR A 21 32.33 -22.26 -29.84
N LEU A 22 32.81 -21.03 -30.03
CA LEU A 22 32.43 -20.22 -31.20
C LEU A 22 32.86 -20.87 -32.52
N ILE A 23 34.02 -21.54 -32.52
CA ILE A 23 34.55 -22.19 -33.71
C ILE A 23 33.83 -23.53 -33.93
N ASP A 24 33.56 -24.30 -32.87
CA ASP A 24 32.72 -25.50 -32.91
C ASP A 24 31.35 -25.18 -33.52
N ASP A 25 30.68 -24.12 -33.05
CA ASP A 25 29.39 -23.67 -33.58
C ASP A 25 29.48 -23.24 -35.06
N ILE A 26 30.56 -22.56 -35.47
CA ILE A 26 30.79 -22.20 -36.88
C ILE A 26 30.96 -23.45 -37.74
N ILE A 27 31.77 -24.42 -37.31
CA ILE A 27 31.99 -25.68 -38.05
C ILE A 27 30.68 -26.47 -38.17
N ASN A 28 29.92 -26.59 -37.08
CA ASN A 28 28.62 -27.26 -37.07
C ASN A 28 27.63 -26.59 -38.05
N THR A 29 27.50 -25.26 -38.01
CA THR A 29 26.59 -24.54 -38.92
C THR A 29 27.00 -24.62 -40.39
N VAL A 30 28.30 -24.70 -40.69
CA VAL A 30 28.80 -24.89 -42.05
C VAL A 30 28.55 -26.31 -42.54
N ASN A 31 28.79 -27.33 -41.71
CA ASN A 31 28.51 -28.72 -42.07
C ASN A 31 27.01 -28.95 -42.32
N GLU A 32 26.12 -28.37 -41.49
CA GLU A 32 24.68 -28.36 -41.77
C GLU A 32 24.33 -27.64 -43.08
N LEU A 33 24.99 -26.52 -43.39
CA LEU A 33 24.73 -25.76 -44.61
C LEU A 33 25.23 -26.50 -45.86
N VAL A 34 26.35 -27.22 -45.74
CA VAL A 34 26.90 -28.10 -46.79
C VAL A 34 25.91 -29.21 -47.13
N GLY A 35 25.41 -29.96 -46.13
CA GLY A 35 24.39 -30.99 -46.35
C GLY A 35 23.14 -30.42 -47.04
N ARG A 36 22.57 -29.34 -46.49
CA ARG A 36 21.40 -28.66 -47.10
C ARG A 36 21.67 -28.17 -48.53
N ALA A 37 22.89 -27.74 -48.84
CA ALA A 37 23.26 -27.31 -50.18
C ALA A 37 23.34 -28.50 -51.15
N VAL A 38 23.95 -29.61 -50.72
CA VAL A 38 24.00 -30.89 -51.47
C VAL A 38 22.58 -31.40 -51.73
N ASP A 39 21.72 -31.48 -50.70
CA ASP A 39 20.30 -31.86 -50.82
C ASP A 39 19.57 -30.99 -51.85
N SER A 40 19.81 -29.67 -51.82
CA SER A 40 19.17 -28.72 -52.75
C SER A 40 19.67 -28.86 -54.19
N VAL A 41 20.93 -29.25 -54.38
CA VAL A 41 21.52 -29.53 -55.69
C VAL A 41 20.97 -30.86 -56.22
N GLU A 42 20.85 -31.89 -55.39
CA GLU A 42 20.24 -33.17 -55.77
C GLU A 42 18.79 -32.97 -56.19
N ALA A 43 17.97 -32.32 -55.36
CA ALA A 43 16.58 -32.02 -55.68
C ALA A 43 16.45 -31.15 -56.95
N GLY A 44 17.36 -30.19 -57.14
CA GLY A 44 17.44 -29.38 -58.36
C GLY A 44 17.72 -30.22 -59.61
N LEU A 45 18.75 -31.08 -59.57
CA LEU A 45 19.13 -31.96 -60.67
C LEU A 45 18.06 -33.02 -60.99
N LEU A 46 17.43 -33.61 -59.96
CA LEU A 46 16.33 -34.56 -60.14
C LEU A 46 15.03 -33.92 -60.66
N SER A 47 14.86 -32.61 -60.50
CA SER A 47 13.73 -31.84 -61.05
C SER A 47 13.95 -31.33 -62.47
N ALA A 48 15.20 -31.30 -62.94
CA ALA A 48 15.55 -30.85 -64.28
C ALA A 48 15.33 -31.94 -65.33
N ASP A 49 15.01 -31.53 -66.56
CA ASP A 49 14.84 -32.46 -67.68
C ASP A 49 16.19 -33.14 -68.03
N PRO A 50 16.28 -34.49 -67.99
CA PRO A 50 17.48 -35.23 -68.39
C PRO A 50 17.99 -34.90 -69.80
N ALA A 51 17.12 -34.49 -70.72
CA ALA A 51 17.55 -34.05 -72.06
C ALA A 51 18.43 -32.79 -71.99
N VAL A 52 18.10 -31.84 -71.11
CA VAL A 52 18.84 -30.58 -70.89
C VAL A 52 20.13 -30.81 -70.10
N LEU A 53 20.15 -31.80 -69.20
CA LEU A 53 21.33 -32.24 -68.46
C LEU A 53 22.40 -32.93 -69.33
N GLY A 54 22.12 -33.18 -70.61
CA GLY A 54 23.07 -33.73 -71.58
C GLY A 54 22.97 -35.23 -71.84
N PHE A 55 22.09 -35.96 -71.13
CA PHE A 55 21.88 -37.39 -71.35
C PHE A 55 21.39 -37.71 -72.76
N ALA A 56 20.61 -36.82 -73.38
CA ALA A 56 20.20 -36.95 -74.78
C ALA A 56 21.37 -36.84 -75.77
N ALA A 57 22.32 -35.93 -75.52
CA ALA A 57 23.53 -35.80 -76.34
C ALA A 57 24.47 -37.01 -76.18
N ARG A 58 24.55 -37.57 -74.97
CA ARG A 58 25.32 -38.78 -74.67
C ARG A 58 24.74 -40.03 -75.32
N ALA A 59 23.43 -40.28 -75.20
CA ALA A 59 22.78 -41.41 -75.86
C ALA A 59 22.92 -41.36 -77.39
N ALA A 60 22.83 -40.16 -77.98
CA ALA A 60 23.10 -39.95 -79.40
C ALA A 60 24.56 -40.23 -79.80
N ALA A 61 25.54 -39.90 -78.95
CA ALA A 61 26.95 -40.18 -79.20
C ALA A 61 27.29 -41.68 -79.04
N GLU A 62 26.68 -42.35 -78.06
CA GLU A 62 26.89 -43.77 -77.76
C GLU A 62 26.04 -44.71 -78.66
N ASN A 63 25.16 -44.15 -79.52
CA ASN A 63 24.20 -44.88 -80.36
C ASN A 63 23.26 -45.80 -79.56
N VAL A 64 22.99 -45.44 -78.30
CA VAL A 64 22.07 -46.16 -77.42
C VAL A 64 20.65 -45.73 -77.75
N ILE A 65 19.77 -46.70 -78.05
CA ILE A 65 18.34 -46.44 -78.26
C ILE A 65 17.76 -46.00 -76.90
N PRO A 66 17.22 -44.78 -76.77
CA PRO A 66 16.69 -44.33 -75.50
C PRO A 66 15.43 -45.11 -75.12
N ASP A 67 15.35 -45.57 -73.87
CA ASP A 67 14.15 -46.21 -73.35
C ASP A 67 12.96 -45.24 -73.42
N THR A 68 11.79 -45.77 -73.79
CA THR A 68 10.57 -44.99 -73.92
C THR A 68 9.55 -45.48 -72.90
N ASP A 69 8.89 -44.56 -72.19
CA ASP A 69 7.80 -44.92 -71.30
C ASP A 69 6.55 -45.37 -72.09
N GLY A 70 5.53 -45.85 -71.36
CA GLY A 70 4.25 -46.26 -71.95
C GLY A 70 3.42 -45.11 -72.56
N GLU A 71 3.90 -43.88 -72.46
CA GLU A 71 3.25 -42.66 -72.97
C GLU A 71 4.01 -42.06 -74.18
N GLY A 72 5.17 -42.61 -74.52
CA GLY A 72 5.99 -42.20 -75.67
C GLY A 72 7.07 -41.17 -75.35
N ASN A 73 7.30 -40.83 -74.08
CA ASN A 73 8.38 -39.95 -73.67
C ASN A 73 9.69 -40.72 -73.55
N VAL A 74 10.79 -40.07 -73.92
CA VAL A 74 12.13 -40.63 -73.73
C VAL A 74 12.52 -40.52 -72.26
N VAL A 75 12.84 -41.66 -71.63
CA VAL A 75 13.25 -41.74 -70.23
C VAL A 75 14.70 -42.23 -70.15
N TYR A 76 15.49 -41.58 -69.31
CA TYR A 76 16.87 -41.97 -69.03
C TYR A 76 16.94 -42.54 -67.59
N PRO A 77 16.66 -43.84 -67.38
CA PRO A 77 16.63 -44.42 -66.03
C PRO A 77 18.02 -44.42 -65.35
N GLU A 78 19.09 -44.37 -66.15
CA GLU A 78 20.48 -44.25 -65.66
C GLU A 78 20.78 -42.85 -65.10
N ALA A 79 20.11 -41.80 -65.59
CA ALA A 79 20.38 -40.42 -65.21
C ALA A 79 20.20 -40.19 -63.70
N ARG A 80 19.19 -40.79 -63.07
CA ARG A 80 18.98 -40.67 -61.61
C ARG A 80 20.14 -41.26 -60.82
N LYS A 81 20.58 -42.48 -61.17
CA LYS A 81 21.71 -43.14 -60.51
C LYS A 81 23.02 -42.38 -60.70
N GLU A 82 23.26 -41.85 -61.90
CA GLU A 82 24.46 -41.05 -62.17
C GLU A 82 24.44 -39.70 -61.42
N ILE A 83 23.26 -39.09 -61.26
CA ILE A 83 23.07 -37.90 -60.41
C ILE A 83 23.33 -38.25 -58.93
N GLU A 84 22.69 -39.30 -58.39
CA GLU A 84 22.89 -39.78 -57.01
C GLU A 84 24.37 -40.07 -56.72
N GLU A 85 25.05 -40.81 -57.60
CA GLU A 85 26.48 -41.07 -57.49
C GLU A 85 27.36 -39.82 -57.62
N GLY A 86 26.98 -38.88 -58.50
CA GLY A 86 27.72 -37.63 -58.73
C GLY A 86 27.60 -36.67 -57.56
N VAL A 87 26.39 -36.55 -57.00
CA VAL A 87 26.07 -35.78 -55.79
C VAL A 87 26.82 -36.34 -54.59
N HIS A 88 26.81 -37.66 -54.37
CA HIS A 88 27.54 -38.26 -53.25
C HIS A 88 29.08 -38.11 -53.37
N LYS A 89 29.63 -38.15 -54.60
CA LYS A 89 31.05 -37.82 -54.85
C LYS A 89 31.35 -36.33 -54.57
N LEU A 90 30.42 -35.43 -54.90
CA LEU A 90 30.52 -33.99 -54.61
C LEU A 90 30.46 -33.72 -53.09
N GLU A 91 29.52 -34.35 -52.39
CA GLU A 91 29.37 -34.32 -50.93
C GLU A 91 30.67 -34.73 -50.24
N THR A 92 31.17 -35.93 -50.52
CA THR A 92 32.43 -36.46 -49.96
C THR A 92 33.62 -35.52 -50.21
N LEU A 93 33.71 -34.93 -51.40
CA LEU A 93 34.76 -33.97 -51.75
C LEU A 93 34.61 -32.66 -50.97
N LEU A 94 33.38 -32.17 -50.84
CA LEU A 94 33.05 -30.92 -50.17
C LEU A 94 33.29 -31.04 -48.66
N GLU A 95 32.86 -32.12 -48.03
CA GLU A 95 33.17 -32.47 -46.63
C GLU A 95 34.69 -32.43 -46.37
N ALA A 96 35.47 -33.22 -47.12
CA ALA A 96 36.92 -33.29 -46.96
C ALA A 96 37.65 -31.96 -47.27
N THR A 97 37.02 -31.08 -48.06
CA THR A 97 37.54 -29.75 -48.39
C THR A 97 37.17 -28.71 -47.33
N VAL A 98 35.97 -28.82 -46.75
CA VAL A 98 35.48 -27.97 -45.67
C VAL A 98 36.26 -28.27 -44.40
N ASP A 99 36.27 -29.51 -43.93
CA ASP A 99 37.05 -30.02 -42.78
C ASP A 99 38.48 -29.45 -42.78
N LYS A 100 39.27 -29.78 -43.81
CA LYS A 100 40.66 -29.34 -43.99
C LYS A 100 40.87 -27.81 -44.08
N ASN A 101 39.86 -27.03 -44.46
CA ASN A 101 39.97 -25.57 -44.53
C ASN A 101 39.46 -24.89 -43.25
N PHE A 102 38.50 -25.51 -42.56
CA PHE A 102 38.01 -25.04 -41.27
C PHE A 102 38.95 -25.41 -40.12
N ASP A 103 39.70 -26.52 -40.19
CA ASP A 103 40.88 -26.77 -39.34
C ASP A 103 41.89 -25.60 -39.38
N LYS A 104 42.18 -25.10 -40.59
CA LYS A 104 43.10 -23.97 -40.78
C LYS A 104 42.48 -22.67 -40.28
N LEU A 105 41.17 -22.51 -40.42
CA LEU A 105 40.44 -21.37 -39.88
C LEU A 105 40.52 -21.37 -38.35
N GLU A 106 40.25 -22.51 -37.69
CA GLU A 106 40.39 -22.68 -36.25
C GLU A 106 41.79 -22.26 -35.79
N ILE A 107 42.83 -22.87 -36.36
CA ILE A 107 44.22 -22.59 -36.02
C ILE A 107 44.56 -21.10 -36.25
N TYR A 108 44.07 -20.50 -37.35
CA TYR A 108 44.32 -19.10 -37.65
C TYR A 108 43.60 -18.15 -36.66
N VAL A 109 42.34 -18.44 -36.34
CA VAL A 109 41.49 -17.63 -35.47
C VAL A 109 42.00 -17.70 -34.02
N LEU A 110 42.28 -18.89 -33.48
CA LEU A 110 42.82 -19.06 -32.12
C LEU A 110 44.24 -18.47 -31.95
N ARG A 111 45.02 -18.37 -33.04
CA ARG A 111 46.40 -17.87 -33.00
C ARG A 111 46.55 -16.37 -33.27
N ASN A 112 45.62 -15.75 -34.00
CA ASN A 112 45.76 -14.35 -34.45
C ASN A 112 44.57 -13.43 -34.10
N VAL A 113 43.34 -13.96 -34.00
CA VAL A 113 42.13 -13.15 -33.83
C VAL A 113 41.64 -13.19 -32.38
N LEU A 114 41.51 -14.40 -31.82
CA LEU A 114 41.07 -14.65 -30.45
C LEU A 114 42.30 -14.83 -29.55
N THR A 115 43.23 -13.88 -29.61
CA THR A 115 44.54 -13.94 -28.96
C THR A 115 44.95 -12.57 -28.45
N ILE A 116 45.53 -12.51 -27.25
CA ILE A 116 46.06 -11.27 -26.65
C ILE A 116 47.58 -11.43 -26.56
N PRO A 117 48.40 -10.47 -27.05
CA PRO A 117 49.85 -10.52 -26.90
C PRO A 117 50.26 -10.67 -25.43
N GLU A 118 51.17 -11.60 -25.11
CA GLU A 118 51.49 -11.97 -23.71
C GLU A 118 51.92 -10.77 -22.85
N GLU A 119 52.64 -9.81 -23.45
CA GLU A 119 53.07 -8.56 -22.80
C GLU A 119 51.91 -7.66 -22.36
N LEU A 120 50.77 -7.73 -23.06
CA LEU A 120 49.58 -6.91 -22.80
C LEU A 120 48.58 -7.60 -21.87
N VAL A 121 48.65 -8.92 -21.67
CA VAL A 121 47.70 -9.69 -20.84
C VAL A 121 47.57 -9.12 -19.41
N GLY A 122 48.65 -8.59 -18.83
CA GLY A 122 48.63 -7.94 -17.51
C GLY A 122 48.04 -6.52 -17.48
N TRP A 123 47.86 -5.88 -18.64
CA TRP A 123 47.37 -4.50 -18.78
C TRP A 123 45.93 -4.42 -19.33
N VAL A 124 45.41 -5.51 -19.90
CA VAL A 124 44.01 -5.59 -20.34
C VAL A 124 43.08 -5.61 -19.14
N ARG A 125 42.14 -4.66 -19.10
CA ARG A 125 41.08 -4.55 -18.08
C ARG A 125 39.72 -4.58 -18.77
N LEU A 126 38.89 -5.57 -18.46
CA LEU A 126 37.54 -5.67 -19.00
C LEU A 126 36.62 -4.61 -18.37
N ALA A 127 35.58 -4.18 -19.09
CA ALA A 127 34.72 -3.06 -18.69
C ALA A 127 34.07 -3.21 -17.30
N HIS A 128 33.67 -4.43 -16.91
CA HIS A 128 33.07 -4.66 -15.58
C HIS A 128 34.07 -4.53 -14.42
N TYR A 129 35.38 -4.55 -14.68
CA TYR A 129 36.39 -4.22 -13.68
C TYR A 129 36.61 -2.72 -13.52
N GLU A 130 36.08 -1.84 -14.38
CA GLU A 130 36.37 -0.39 -14.37
C GLU A 130 36.08 0.27 -13.02
N ASN A 131 34.96 -0.11 -12.40
CA ASN A 131 34.52 0.41 -11.09
C ASN A 131 35.07 -0.42 -9.91
N LEU A 132 35.71 -1.55 -10.16
CA LEU A 132 36.27 -2.42 -9.14
C LEU A 132 37.60 -1.85 -8.63
N HIS A 133 37.56 -1.25 -7.44
CA HIS A 133 38.74 -0.81 -6.72
C HIS A 133 39.18 -1.94 -5.79
N ILE A 134 40.31 -2.59 -6.09
CA ILE A 134 40.90 -3.57 -5.18
C ILE A 134 41.38 -2.79 -3.94
N PRO A 135 40.81 -3.02 -2.74
CA PRO A 135 41.27 -2.33 -1.55
C PRO A 135 42.72 -2.76 -1.26
N SER A 136 43.62 -1.77 -1.14
CA SER A 136 44.97 -2.00 -0.62
C SER A 136 44.90 -2.72 0.74
N PRO A 137 45.85 -3.60 1.09
CA PRO A 137 45.86 -4.28 2.40
C PRO A 137 45.91 -3.33 3.62
N SER A 138 46.17 -2.03 3.40
CA SER A 138 46.10 -0.98 4.42
C SER A 138 44.74 -0.25 4.49
N ALA A 139 43.76 -0.59 3.65
CA ALA A 139 42.44 0.01 3.64
C ALA A 139 41.61 -0.43 4.88
N PRO A 140 40.67 0.39 5.37
CA PRO A 140 39.74 -0.03 6.42
C PRO A 140 39.00 -1.31 6.01
N PRO A 141 38.67 -2.21 6.95
CA PRO A 141 38.12 -3.51 6.63
C PRO A 141 36.86 -3.37 5.79
N ALA A 142 36.88 -3.94 4.58
CA ALA A 142 35.70 -4.10 3.75
C ALA A 142 34.58 -4.76 4.59
N PRO A 143 33.30 -4.39 4.39
CA PRO A 143 32.21 -4.85 5.24
C PRO A 143 32.13 -6.38 5.21
N THR A 144 32.63 -7.01 6.27
CA THR A 144 32.67 -8.47 6.39
C THR A 144 31.24 -9.01 6.33
N PRO A 145 31.03 -10.25 5.85
CA PRO A 145 29.69 -10.85 5.84
C PRO A 145 29.06 -10.81 7.24
N GLU A 146 29.85 -11.05 8.29
CA GLU A 146 29.42 -10.91 9.69
C GLU A 146 28.91 -9.50 10.03
N SER A 147 29.60 -8.44 9.62
CA SER A 147 29.15 -7.06 9.83
C SER A 147 27.82 -6.78 9.12
N LEU A 148 27.61 -7.34 7.92
CA LEU A 148 26.34 -7.25 7.20
C LEU A 148 25.23 -8.04 7.89
N HIS A 149 25.52 -9.23 8.42
CA HIS A 149 24.55 -10.01 9.19
C HIS A 149 24.16 -9.31 10.51
N LEU A 150 25.11 -8.71 11.22
CA LEU A 150 24.85 -7.88 12.40
C LEU A 150 24.01 -6.63 12.04
N LEU A 151 24.30 -5.96 10.92
CA LEU A 151 23.53 -4.81 10.46
C LEU A 151 22.10 -5.19 10.05
N ARG A 152 21.90 -6.30 9.33
CA ARG A 152 20.57 -6.85 9.01
C ARG A 152 19.79 -7.18 10.28
N ARG A 153 20.43 -7.81 11.28
CA ARG A 153 19.80 -8.09 12.58
C ARG A 153 19.42 -6.80 13.31
N LYS A 154 20.30 -5.80 13.33
CA LYS A 154 20.03 -4.48 13.91
C LYS A 154 18.84 -3.80 13.22
N LEU A 155 18.80 -3.80 11.89
CA LEU A 155 17.67 -3.28 11.10
C LEU A 155 16.37 -3.98 11.53
N HIS A 156 16.35 -5.31 11.55
CA HIS A 156 15.18 -6.10 11.93
C HIS A 156 14.67 -5.77 13.35
N GLU A 157 15.56 -5.65 14.34
CA GLU A 157 15.16 -5.23 15.70
C GLU A 157 14.67 -3.77 15.75
N THR A 158 15.29 -2.84 15.01
CA THR A 158 14.77 -1.46 14.91
C THR A 158 13.40 -1.40 14.23
N GLN A 159 13.14 -2.26 13.25
CA GLN A 159 11.84 -2.36 12.57
C GLN A 159 10.75 -2.90 13.51
N LYS A 160 11.05 -3.95 14.30
CA LYS A 160 10.14 -4.45 15.35
C LYS A 160 9.81 -3.36 16.37
N LEU A 161 10.83 -2.66 16.87
CA LEU A 161 10.66 -1.56 17.82
C LEU A 161 9.80 -0.45 17.22
N HIS A 162 10.03 -0.07 15.96
CA HIS A 162 9.23 0.94 15.27
C HIS A 162 7.75 0.55 15.15
N VAL A 163 7.45 -0.71 14.81
CA VAL A 163 6.06 -1.23 14.77
C VAL A 163 5.41 -1.19 16.15
N ALA A 164 6.12 -1.60 17.20
CA ALA A 164 5.62 -1.54 18.58
C ALA A 164 5.36 -0.08 19.03
N LEU A 165 6.28 0.84 18.74
CA LEU A 165 6.14 2.27 19.05
C LEU A 165 4.95 2.88 18.32
N LEU A 166 4.73 2.56 17.03
CA LEU A 166 3.53 2.99 16.30
C LEU A 166 2.24 2.44 16.89
N ALA A 167 2.23 1.21 17.42
CA ALA A 167 1.08 0.64 18.11
C ALA A 167 0.79 1.38 19.42
N GLU A 168 1.81 1.66 20.24
CA GLU A 168 1.66 2.45 21.47
C GLU A 168 1.26 3.90 21.19
N HIS A 169 1.84 4.54 20.17
CA HIS A 169 1.43 5.88 19.75
C HIS A 169 -0.07 5.92 19.36
N ARG A 170 -0.57 4.90 18.65
CA ARG A 170 -2.00 4.78 18.32
C ARG A 170 -2.86 4.56 19.56
N ARG A 171 -2.44 3.71 20.50
CA ARG A 171 -3.13 3.52 21.80
C ARG A 171 -3.20 4.82 22.60
N ASN A 172 -2.07 5.51 22.75
CA ASN A 172 -1.98 6.78 23.46
C ASN A 172 -2.83 7.86 22.77
N ALA A 173 -2.82 7.94 21.44
CA ALA A 173 -3.71 8.85 20.70
C ALA A 173 -5.20 8.55 20.92
N GLN A 174 -5.60 7.27 20.97
CA GLN A 174 -6.97 6.84 21.28
C GLN A 174 -7.36 7.16 22.73
N LEU A 175 -6.48 6.87 23.70
CA LEU A 175 -6.71 7.21 25.12
C LEU A 175 -6.81 8.73 25.31
N ILE A 176 -5.93 9.52 24.68
CA ILE A 176 -6.01 10.98 24.70
C ILE A 176 -7.30 11.46 24.03
N ALA A 177 -7.75 10.84 22.94
CA ALA A 177 -9.03 11.18 22.31
C ALA A 177 -10.24 10.84 23.21
N GLN A 178 -10.22 9.71 23.90
CA GLN A 178 -11.24 9.32 24.88
C GLN A 178 -11.26 10.26 26.08
N LEU A 179 -10.10 10.56 26.69
CA LEU A 179 -9.98 11.52 27.79
C LEU A 179 -10.42 12.92 27.35
N ARG A 180 -10.05 13.37 26.14
CA ARG A 180 -10.56 14.62 25.57
C ARG A 180 -12.07 14.58 25.34
N ALA A 181 -12.65 13.47 24.89
CA ALA A 181 -14.10 13.34 24.71
C ALA A 181 -14.88 13.32 26.05
N LEU A 182 -14.27 12.80 27.12
CA LEU A 182 -14.80 12.87 28.48
C LEU A 182 -14.69 14.28 29.08
N LEU A 183 -13.61 15.00 28.76
CA LEU A 183 -13.36 16.38 29.22
C LEU A 183 -14.05 17.45 28.35
N SER A 184 -14.38 17.15 27.09
CA SER A 184 -15.03 18.07 26.14
C SER A 184 -16.52 18.20 26.42
N SER A 185 -16.84 18.61 27.64
CA SER A 185 -18.05 19.36 27.97
C SER A 185 -17.92 20.77 27.38
N ALA A 186 -18.05 20.89 26.06
CA ALA A 186 -18.07 22.17 25.36
C ALA A 186 -19.13 22.13 24.25
N PRO A 187 -20.28 22.83 24.42
CA PRO A 187 -21.23 22.99 23.34
C PRO A 187 -20.69 24.04 22.38
N ASN A 188 -20.50 23.70 21.11
CA ASN A 188 -20.45 24.70 20.06
C ASN A 188 -21.49 24.37 18.99
N SER A 189 -22.39 25.34 18.85
CA SER A 189 -23.53 25.42 17.96
C SER A 189 -23.24 25.04 16.51
N SER A 190 -24.26 24.44 15.90
CA SER A 190 -24.62 24.60 14.49
C SER A 190 -23.98 25.81 13.78
N THR A 191 -23.25 25.54 12.71
CA THR A 191 -23.22 26.45 11.55
C THR A 191 -23.68 25.67 10.33
N THR A 192 -24.68 26.24 9.67
CA THR A 192 -25.42 25.77 8.51
C THR A 192 -24.58 25.13 7.42
N ALA A 193 -25.04 23.97 6.95
CA ALA A 193 -24.60 23.40 5.68
C ALA A 193 -25.27 24.14 4.51
N HIS A 194 -24.47 24.60 3.54
CA HIS A 194 -24.89 24.80 2.16
C HIS A 194 -23.88 24.14 1.21
N PRO A 195 -24.08 22.87 0.84
CA PRO A 195 -23.41 22.26 -0.29
C PRO A 195 -24.29 22.37 -1.55
N LYS A 196 -23.76 22.95 -2.63
CA LYS A 196 -24.28 22.70 -3.97
C LYS A 196 -23.40 21.63 -4.62
N ALA A 197 -24.04 20.71 -5.34
CA ALA A 197 -23.45 19.45 -5.78
C ALA A 197 -22.35 19.60 -6.83
N GLU A 198 -21.43 18.63 -6.86
CA GLU A 198 -21.33 17.67 -7.98
C GLU A 198 -20.61 16.36 -7.54
N GLN A 199 -20.94 15.25 -8.22
CA GLN A 199 -20.39 13.88 -8.09
C GLN A 199 -19.43 13.61 -9.29
N PRO A 200 -18.58 12.54 -9.36
CA PRO A 200 -18.72 11.15 -8.83
C PRO A 200 -17.44 10.57 -8.13
N SER A 201 -17.28 9.31 -7.67
CA SER A 201 -18.16 8.13 -7.45
C SER A 201 -17.57 7.11 -6.45
N SER A 202 -18.45 6.24 -5.95
CA SER A 202 -18.38 4.84 -5.47
C SER A 202 -17.15 3.93 -5.76
N PRO A 203 -17.01 2.74 -5.08
CA PRO A 203 -17.75 2.20 -3.91
C PRO A 203 -16.90 1.57 -2.78
N SER A 204 -17.35 1.65 -1.51
CA SER A 204 -17.28 0.49 -0.58
C SER A 204 -18.06 0.63 0.74
N ARG A 205 -18.97 -0.33 0.93
CA ARG A 205 -19.35 -1.02 2.19
C ARG A 205 -19.51 -0.21 3.49
N VAL A 206 -20.77 0.09 3.81
CA VAL A 206 -21.25 0.63 5.10
C VAL A 206 -21.23 -0.43 6.21
N PRO A 207 -20.80 -0.08 7.42
CA PRO A 207 -21.49 -0.42 8.67
C PRO A 207 -22.14 0.83 9.29
N ALA A 208 -23.20 0.64 10.08
CA ALA A 208 -24.13 1.70 10.50
C ALA A 208 -23.48 2.83 11.33
N PRO A 209 -24.00 4.07 11.26
CA PRO A 209 -23.47 5.21 12.02
C PRO A 209 -23.79 5.08 13.51
N ALA A 210 -22.76 5.11 14.35
CA ALA A 210 -22.93 5.26 15.79
C ALA A 210 -23.50 6.65 16.12
N THR A 211 -24.50 6.68 17.01
CA THR A 211 -25.12 7.92 17.49
C THR A 211 -24.10 8.80 18.23
N PRO A 212 -24.22 10.14 18.14
CA PRO A 212 -23.37 11.04 18.91
C PRO A 212 -23.74 10.94 20.39
N HIS A 213 -23.00 10.14 21.15
CA HIS A 213 -23.10 10.14 22.59
C HIS A 213 -22.56 11.49 23.12
N PRO A 214 -23.36 12.31 23.83
CA PRO A 214 -22.80 13.39 24.61
C PRO A 214 -21.79 12.77 25.60
N GLY A 215 -20.62 13.41 25.76
CA GLY A 215 -19.55 12.87 26.60
C GLY A 215 -20.08 12.47 27.99
N ALA A 216 -19.59 11.38 28.58
CA ALA A 216 -20.24 10.74 29.73
C ALA A 216 -20.47 11.66 30.95
N PHE A 217 -19.71 12.76 31.07
CA PHE A 217 -19.85 13.77 32.12
C PHE A 217 -20.57 15.06 31.67
N ALA A 218 -20.96 15.20 30.40
CA ALA A 218 -21.67 16.38 29.89
C ALA A 218 -23.04 16.59 30.58
N PHE A 219 -23.68 15.53 31.07
CA PHE A 219 -24.89 15.63 31.90
C PHE A 219 -24.67 16.49 33.16
N LEU A 220 -23.46 16.48 33.72
CA LEU A 220 -23.12 17.23 34.94
C LEU A 220 -23.03 18.75 34.71
N SER A 221 -22.93 19.20 33.46
CA SER A 221 -22.75 20.62 33.10
C SER A 221 -23.87 21.18 32.21
N THR A 222 -24.53 20.36 31.38
CA THR A 222 -25.55 20.81 30.41
C THR A 222 -26.98 20.66 30.89
N THR A 223 -27.23 20.01 32.03
CA THR A 223 -28.59 19.90 32.58
C THR A 223 -29.04 21.21 33.22
N PRO A 224 -30.33 21.59 33.11
CA PRO A 224 -30.83 22.82 33.72
C PRO A 224 -30.67 22.82 35.26
N ALA A 225 -30.70 21.64 35.90
CA ALA A 225 -30.42 21.49 37.32
C ALA A 225 -28.92 21.68 37.67
N ALA A 226 -27.99 21.39 36.77
CA ALA A 226 -26.58 21.72 36.96
C ALA A 226 -26.35 23.23 36.90
N HIS A 227 -27.02 23.94 36.00
CA HIS A 227 -26.94 25.41 35.93
C HIS A 227 -27.52 26.09 37.17
N THR A 228 -28.63 25.61 37.75
CA THR A 228 -29.17 26.19 39.00
C THR A 228 -28.32 25.89 40.23
N LEU A 229 -27.54 24.81 40.22
CA LEU A 229 -26.64 24.40 41.31
C LEU A 229 -25.16 24.83 41.09
N GLY A 230 -24.86 25.58 40.04
CA GLY A 230 -23.51 26.10 39.76
C GLY A 230 -22.48 25.03 39.34
N VAL A 231 -22.93 23.88 38.82
CA VAL A 231 -22.07 22.73 38.47
C VAL A 231 -21.43 22.88 37.08
N SER A 232 -20.95 24.07 36.76
CA SER A 232 -20.13 24.30 35.57
C SER A 232 -18.67 24.04 35.93
N THR A 233 -18.01 23.09 35.26
CA THR A 233 -16.57 22.85 35.47
C THR A 233 -15.78 24.09 35.03
N ALA A 234 -15.09 24.73 35.98
CA ALA A 234 -14.41 26.02 35.83
C ALA A 234 -13.18 26.03 34.89
N ALA A 235 -13.06 25.04 33.99
CA ALA A 235 -11.94 24.86 33.07
C ALA A 235 -12.24 25.32 31.62
N ALA A 236 -13.46 25.79 31.34
CA ALA A 236 -13.88 26.25 30.01
C ALA A 236 -14.18 27.77 30.00
N MET A 237 -13.19 28.59 30.33
CA MET A 237 -13.19 30.01 30.01
C MET A 237 -11.82 30.40 29.42
N PRO A 238 -11.76 30.94 28.19
CA PRO A 238 -10.69 31.88 27.84
C PRO A 238 -10.83 33.12 28.74
N PRO A 239 -9.74 33.87 29.03
CA PRO A 239 -9.84 35.05 29.88
C PRO A 239 -10.81 36.07 29.28
N PRO A 240 -11.84 36.52 30.02
CA PRO A 240 -12.75 37.55 29.53
C PRO A 240 -12.02 38.91 29.46
N PRO A 241 -12.31 39.77 28.46
CA PRO A 241 -11.85 41.15 28.47
C PRO A 241 -12.46 41.91 29.66
N PRO A 242 -11.78 42.94 30.19
CA PRO A 242 -12.24 43.67 31.37
C PRO A 242 -13.59 44.38 31.11
N PRO A 243 -14.56 44.28 32.02
CA PRO A 243 -15.89 44.89 31.84
C PRO A 243 -15.91 46.38 32.22
N PRO A 244 -16.79 47.19 31.61
CA PRO A 244 -17.20 48.46 32.19
C PRO A 244 -18.05 48.23 33.46
N GLU A 245 -17.99 49.18 34.38
CA GLU A 245 -18.59 49.09 35.72
C GLU A 245 -20.13 48.99 35.69
N GLY A 246 -20.72 48.22 36.61
CA GLY A 246 -22.15 48.32 36.96
C GLY A 246 -23.04 47.08 36.76
N ALA A 247 -22.56 46.00 36.14
CA ALA A 247 -23.33 44.76 36.01
C ALA A 247 -22.85 43.68 37.00
N SER A 248 -23.73 43.27 37.92
CA SER A 248 -23.45 42.22 38.90
C SER A 248 -23.43 40.82 38.25
N THR A 249 -22.30 40.45 37.65
CA THR A 249 -22.03 39.06 37.24
C THR A 249 -21.97 38.20 38.50
N GLN A 250 -23.04 37.45 38.80
CA GLN A 250 -23.03 36.51 39.92
C GLN A 250 -21.94 35.46 39.67
N PRO A 251 -20.92 35.33 40.55
CA PRO A 251 -19.97 34.25 40.43
C PRO A 251 -20.72 32.94 40.67
N GLN A 252 -20.63 32.00 39.73
CA GLN A 252 -21.22 30.66 39.94
C GLN A 252 -20.53 30.05 41.15
N ALA A 253 -21.27 30.00 42.26
CA ALA A 253 -20.71 29.58 43.53
C ALA A 253 -20.46 28.07 43.47
N PRO A 254 -19.28 27.59 43.90
CA PRO A 254 -19.03 26.15 43.95
C PRO A 254 -20.06 25.49 44.86
N LEU A 255 -20.50 24.28 44.51
CA LEU A 255 -21.48 23.45 45.23
C LEU A 255 -21.31 23.43 46.76
N THR A 256 -20.08 23.63 47.24
CA THR A 256 -19.74 23.75 48.65
C THR A 256 -20.50 24.86 49.38
N THR A 257 -20.83 26.00 48.76
CA THR A 257 -21.51 27.10 49.46
C THR A 257 -23.03 26.88 49.65
N PRO A 258 -23.84 26.47 48.65
CA PRO A 258 -25.25 26.17 48.89
C PRO A 258 -25.42 24.93 49.78
N THR A 259 -24.54 23.93 49.67
CA THR A 259 -24.59 22.74 50.54
C THR A 259 -24.18 23.07 51.97
N ALA A 260 -23.12 23.85 52.20
CA ALA A 260 -22.76 24.33 53.53
C ALA A 260 -23.87 25.20 54.16
N PHE A 261 -24.51 26.07 53.38
CA PHE A 261 -25.66 26.85 53.85
C PHE A 261 -26.83 25.94 54.24
N ALA A 262 -27.23 25.00 53.37
CA ALA A 262 -28.31 24.06 53.68
C ALA A 262 -28.02 23.22 54.94
N LEU A 263 -26.78 22.72 55.09
CA LEU A 263 -26.33 22.02 56.29
C LEU A 263 -26.36 22.91 57.54
N ALA A 264 -25.96 24.19 57.43
CA ALA A 264 -26.01 25.15 58.52
C ALA A 264 -27.46 25.54 58.94
N GLN A 265 -28.44 25.42 58.05
CA GLN A 265 -29.86 25.66 58.36
C GLN A 265 -30.57 24.45 59.01
N LEU A 266 -30.03 23.23 58.87
CA LEU A 266 -30.65 22.02 59.46
C LEU A 266 -30.84 22.08 61.00
N PRO A 267 -29.89 22.61 61.81
CA PRO A 267 -30.11 22.77 63.25
C PRO A 267 -31.24 23.74 63.58
N ALA A 268 -31.35 24.86 62.86
CA ALA A 268 -32.42 25.84 63.06
C ALA A 268 -33.80 25.27 62.70
N LEU A 269 -33.90 24.53 61.59
CA LEU A 269 -35.11 23.79 61.23
C LEU A 269 -35.46 22.70 62.23
N ARG A 270 -34.47 21.99 62.79
CA ARG A 270 -34.71 21.02 63.88
C ARG A 270 -35.25 21.69 65.14
N GLN A 271 -34.70 22.84 65.53
CA GLN A 271 -35.18 23.63 66.67
C GLN A 271 -36.63 24.13 66.45
N LEU A 272 -36.94 24.65 65.26
CA LEU A 272 -38.31 25.03 64.87
C LEU A 272 -39.26 23.84 64.86
N LEU A 273 -38.85 22.68 64.35
CA LEU A 273 -39.66 21.47 64.41
C LEU A 273 -39.88 21.01 65.86
N THR A 274 -38.90 21.12 66.75
CA THR A 274 -39.10 20.83 68.19
C THR A 274 -39.99 21.83 68.90
N SER A 275 -40.08 23.09 68.45
CA SER A 275 -41.01 24.09 69.01
C SER A 275 -42.42 24.01 68.43
N LEU A 276 -42.56 23.57 67.18
CA LEU A 276 -43.86 23.39 66.51
C LEU A 276 -44.51 22.03 66.80
N ARG A 277 -43.74 20.96 67.04
CA ARG A 277 -44.28 19.63 67.45
C ARG A 277 -45.25 19.72 68.65
N PRO A 278 -44.91 20.35 69.79
CA PRO A 278 -45.84 20.47 70.91
C PRO A 278 -47.01 21.41 70.61
N ARG A 279 -46.85 22.40 69.74
CA ARG A 279 -47.95 23.29 69.30
C ARG A 279 -48.93 22.63 68.32
N LEU A 280 -48.53 21.55 67.66
CA LEU A 280 -49.42 20.71 66.84
C LEU A 280 -50.00 19.52 67.63
N ALA A 281 -49.31 19.07 68.69
CA ALA A 281 -49.79 18.02 69.60
C ALA A 281 -50.76 18.54 70.67
N SER A 282 -50.84 19.86 70.87
CA SER A 282 -51.78 20.53 71.77
C SER A 282 -52.92 21.15 70.95
N PRO A 283 -54.14 20.58 70.92
CA PRO A 283 -55.28 21.22 70.27
C PRO A 283 -55.64 22.50 71.03
N ALA A 284 -56.19 23.49 70.32
CA ALA A 284 -56.52 24.78 70.91
C ALA A 284 -57.68 24.67 71.92
N ALA A 285 -57.35 24.79 73.21
CA ALA A 285 -58.24 25.16 74.30
C ALA A 285 -57.40 25.92 75.36
N ALA A 286 -57.83 27.04 75.94
CA ALA A 286 -59.17 27.61 75.96
C ALA A 286 -59.22 29.10 75.56
N GLY A 287 -60.32 29.44 74.92
CA GLY A 287 -60.75 30.80 74.60
C GLY A 287 -62.20 30.70 74.11
N GLY A 288 -63.14 30.65 75.05
CA GLY A 288 -64.56 30.74 74.72
C GLY A 288 -64.87 32.13 74.15
N ASP A 289 -65.89 32.19 73.30
CA ASP A 289 -66.48 33.41 72.74
C ASP A 289 -65.62 34.23 71.75
N ASP A 290 -65.17 33.59 70.66
CA ASP A 290 -64.80 34.30 69.39
C ASP A 290 -65.65 33.84 68.17
N GLU A 291 -66.70 33.06 68.41
CA GLU A 291 -67.62 32.64 67.34
C GLU A 291 -68.41 33.84 66.78
N GLY A 292 -68.64 34.87 67.61
CA GLY A 292 -69.25 36.14 67.21
C GLY A 292 -68.39 37.00 66.30
N GLU A 293 -67.07 37.11 66.53
CA GLU A 293 -66.20 37.91 65.66
C GLU A 293 -65.81 37.14 64.40
N ALA A 294 -65.66 35.81 64.46
CA ALA A 294 -65.51 34.96 63.29
C ALA A 294 -66.77 34.98 62.40
N ALA A 295 -67.97 34.90 62.97
CA ALA A 295 -69.23 35.06 62.25
C ALA A 295 -69.39 36.49 61.71
N GLY A 296 -69.02 37.52 62.49
CA GLY A 296 -69.04 38.91 62.05
C GLY A 296 -68.11 39.17 60.85
N ARG A 297 -66.89 38.61 60.87
CA ARG A 297 -65.95 38.69 59.74
C ARG A 297 -66.45 37.91 58.52
N ARG A 298 -67.08 36.73 58.70
CA ARG A 298 -67.73 35.98 57.61
C ARG A 298 -68.90 36.74 57.01
N ALA A 299 -69.81 37.27 57.83
CA ALA A 299 -70.94 38.07 57.38
C ALA A 299 -70.50 39.38 56.71
N TYR A 300 -69.39 40.00 57.15
CA TYR A 300 -68.79 41.16 56.48
C TYR A 300 -68.23 40.79 55.10
N ILE A 301 -67.53 39.65 54.99
CA ILE A 301 -67.02 39.13 53.71
C ILE A 301 -68.19 38.76 52.78
N GLU A 302 -69.22 38.08 53.27
CA GLU A 302 -70.42 37.75 52.49
C GLU A 302 -71.23 39.00 52.09
N ALA A 303 -71.31 40.02 52.94
CA ALA A 303 -71.93 41.30 52.57
C ALA A 303 -71.11 42.06 51.51
N GLN A 304 -69.78 41.96 51.54
CA GLN A 304 -68.91 42.52 50.49
C GLN A 304 -69.00 41.74 49.18
N THR A 305 -68.90 40.41 49.20
CA THR A 305 -69.05 39.59 47.99
C THR A 305 -70.45 39.72 47.40
N ARG A 306 -71.50 39.78 48.23
CA ARG A 306 -72.87 40.07 47.80
C ARG A 306 -73.01 41.46 47.18
N ARG A 307 -72.43 42.52 47.78
CA ARG A 307 -72.42 43.86 47.15
C ARG A 307 -71.67 43.90 45.83
N VAL A 308 -70.58 43.15 45.70
CA VAL A 308 -69.83 43.03 44.44
C VAL A 308 -70.62 42.23 43.40
N LEU A 309 -71.32 41.16 43.80
CA LEU A 309 -72.19 40.37 42.93
C LEU A 309 -73.47 41.13 42.54
N GLU A 310 -74.08 41.92 43.41
CA GLU A 310 -75.23 42.78 43.09
C GLU A 310 -74.81 43.98 42.21
N ARG A 311 -73.59 44.51 42.38
CA ARG A 311 -73.00 45.51 41.47
C ARG A 311 -72.65 44.91 40.10
N ARG A 312 -72.34 43.61 40.01
CA ARG A 312 -72.04 42.90 38.76
C ARG A 312 -73.29 42.30 38.07
N GLY A 313 -74.30 41.92 38.84
CA GLY A 313 -75.56 41.31 38.37
C GLY A 313 -76.68 42.31 38.06
N ARG A 314 -76.38 43.62 38.10
CA ARG A 314 -77.30 44.68 37.67
C ARG A 314 -76.76 45.47 36.46
N GLY A 315 -75.99 44.79 35.62
CA GLY A 315 -75.41 45.33 34.39
C GLY A 315 -74.81 44.25 33.49
N GLY A 316 -75.67 43.50 32.77
CA GLY A 316 -75.29 42.49 31.78
C GLY A 316 -75.57 41.07 32.23
#